data_AF-A0A4Q2JTX7-F1
#
_entry.id   AF-A0A4Q2JTX7-F1
#
_cell.length_a   1.000
_cell.length_b   1.000
_cell.length_c   1.000
_cell.angle_alpha   90.00
_cell.angle_beta   90.00
_cell.angle_gamma   90.00
#
_symmetry.space_group_name_H-M   'P 1'
#
loop_
_entity.id
_entity.type
_entity.pdbx_description
1 polymer ?
#
loop_
_entity_poly.entity_id
_entity_poly.type
_entity_poly.pdbx_seq_one_letter_code
_entity_poly.pdbx_strand_id
1 'polypeptide(L)'
;MRLTLVGKPGCHLCDDAREVVQAVMAEVAATDAPPHIVFDERSILDDDELRARYAEEIPVVLIDDVVHNYWRIDPVRLKTALLAG
;
A
#
# COMPACT_ATOMS: atom_id res chain seq x y z
N MET A 1 -2.57 12.01 -4.34
CA MET A 1 -1.46 11.21 -3.78
C MET A 1 -1.37 9.87 -4.50
N ARG A 2 -0.17 9.27 -4.51
CA ARG A 2 0.09 7.94 -5.04
C ARG A 2 0.20 6.96 -3.88
N LEU A 3 -0.57 5.88 -3.94
CA LEU A 3 -0.51 4.77 -3.00
C LEU A 3 0.10 3.58 -3.72
N THR A 4 1.24 3.06 -3.25
CA THR A 4 1.90 1.92 -3.89
C THR A 4 2.04 0.76 -2.92
N LEU A 5 1.57 -0.42 -3.33
CA LEU A 5 1.80 -1.66 -2.60
C LEU A 5 2.95 -2.42 -3.28
N VAL A 6 4.07 -2.55 -2.60
CA VAL A 6 5.21 -3.35 -3.01
C VAL A 6 5.10 -4.74 -2.39
N GLY A 7 5.12 -5.77 -3.23
CA GLY A 7 4.97 -7.16 -2.79
C GLY A 7 5.61 -8.16 -3.75
N LYS A 8 5.15 -9.41 -3.68
CA LYS A 8 5.45 -10.43 -4.68
C LYS A 8 4.28 -11.40 -4.83
N PRO A 9 4.07 -12.00 -6.02
CA PRO A 9 3.09 -13.06 -6.19
C PRO A 9 3.40 -14.27 -5.29
N GLY A 10 2.35 -14.96 -4.84
CA GLY A 10 2.48 -16.15 -3.99
C GLY A 10 2.93 -15.86 -2.54
N CYS A 11 2.73 -14.63 -2.06
CA CYS A 11 2.97 -14.25 -0.68
C CYS A 11 1.64 -13.94 0.02
N HIS A 12 1.22 -14.80 0.95
CA HIS A 12 -0.03 -14.64 1.68
C HIS A 12 -0.17 -13.26 2.36
N LEU A 13 0.91 -12.75 2.96
CA LEU A 13 0.90 -11.41 3.57
C LEU A 13 0.64 -10.29 2.54
N CYS A 14 1.16 -10.43 1.31
CA CYS A 14 0.90 -9.45 0.25
C CYS A 14 -0.55 -9.47 -0.21
N ASP A 15 -1.17 -10.65 -0.25
CA ASP A 15 -2.58 -10.79 -0.60
C ASP A 15 -3.48 -10.16 0.48
N ASP A 16 -3.22 -10.47 1.76
CA ASP A 16 -3.91 -9.85 2.89
C ASP A 16 -3.76 -8.31 2.87
N ALA A 17 -2.54 -7.82 2.61
CA ALA A 17 -2.28 -6.39 2.50
C ALA A 17 -3.05 -5.72 1.36
N ARG A 18 -3.17 -6.38 0.21
CA ARG A 18 -3.96 -5.90 -0.93
C ARG A 18 -5.42 -5.76 -0.55
N GLU A 19 -6.01 -6.76 0.09
CA GLU A 19 -7.40 -6.71 0.53
C GLU A 19 -7.66 -5.55 1.49
N VAL A 20 -6.75 -5.36 2.47
CA VAL A 20 -6.81 -4.23 3.41
C VAL A 20 -6.73 -2.89 2.69
N VAL A 21 -5.77 -2.73 1.77
CA VAL A 21 -5.60 -1.48 1.02
C VAL A 21 -6.84 -1.17 0.17
N GLN A 22 -7.38 -2.16 -0.54
CA GLN A 22 -8.58 -2.00 -1.36
C GLN A 22 -9.80 -1.62 -0.52
N ALA A 23 -10.00 -2.27 0.64
CA ALA A 23 -11.08 -1.94 1.56
C ALA A 23 -10.97 -0.49 2.08
N VAL A 24 -9.77 -0.08 2.50
CA VAL A 24 -9.53 1.28 2.98
C VAL A 24 -9.76 2.32 1.88
N MET A 25 -9.29 2.06 0.65
CA MET A 25 -9.54 2.96 -0.47
C MET A 25 -11.03 3.11 -0.77
N ALA A 26 -11.80 2.02 -0.71
CA ALA A 26 -13.25 2.07 -0.88
C ALA A 26 -13.92 2.91 0.23
N GLU A 27 -13.49 2.74 1.49
CA GLU A 27 -13.98 3.56 2.60
C GLU A 27 -13.64 5.04 2.45
N VAL A 28 -12.42 5.37 2.00
CA VAL A 28 -11.99 6.76 1.77
C VAL A 28 -12.78 7.38 0.62
N ALA A 29 -12.98 6.64 -0.47
CA ALA A 29 -13.76 7.07 -1.62
C ALA A 29 -15.24 7.36 -1.27
N ALA A 30 -15.77 6.74 -0.21
CA ALA A 30 -17.13 6.95 0.27
C ALA A 30 -17.30 8.18 1.19
N THR A 31 -16.22 8.93 1.47
CA THR A 31 -16.29 10.17 2.27
C THR A 31 -16.83 11.35 1.45
N ASP A 32 -17.28 12.42 2.11
CA ASP A 32 -17.91 13.59 1.45
C ASP A 32 -16.97 14.33 0.47
N ALA A 33 -15.67 14.29 0.73
CA ALA A 33 -14.64 14.94 -0.08
C ALA A 33 -13.41 14.01 -0.21
N PRO A 34 -13.50 12.96 -1.03
CA PRO A 34 -12.45 11.97 -1.10
C PRO A 34 -11.21 12.55 -1.79
N PRO A 35 -10.00 12.32 -1.25
CA PRO A 35 -8.77 12.70 -1.92
C PRO A 35 -8.60 11.89 -3.21
N HIS A 36 -7.93 12.49 -4.20
CA HIS A 36 -7.57 11.76 -5.42
C HIS A 36 -6.38 10.83 -5.13
N ILE A 37 -6.65 9.52 -5.14
CA ILE A 37 -5.66 8.47 -4.89
C ILE A 37 -5.41 7.70 -6.17
N VAL A 38 -4.14 7.58 -6.57
CA VAL A 38 -3.70 6.69 -7.65
C VAL A 38 -3.04 5.48 -7.00
N PHE A 39 -3.69 4.32 -7.11
CA PHE A 39 -3.16 3.05 -6.59
C PHE A 39 -2.29 2.34 -7.63
N ASP A 40 -1.14 1.84 -7.21
CA ASP A 40 -0.21 1.07 -8.04
C ASP A 40 0.31 -0.15 -7.28
N GLU A 41 0.46 -1.27 -7.97
CA GLU A 41 1.05 -2.49 -7.40
C GLU A 41 2.39 -2.78 -8.06
N ARG A 42 3.42 -3.01 -7.25
CA ARG A 42 4.76 -3.30 -7.73
C ARG A 42 5.28 -4.59 -7.14
N SER A 43 5.93 -5.37 -7.98
CA SER A 43 6.57 -6.61 -7.56
C SER A 43 8.06 -6.40 -7.40
N ILE A 44 8.63 -6.87 -6.29
CA ILE A 44 10.08 -6.96 -6.14
C ILE A 44 10.74 -7.94 -7.14
N LEU A 45 9.95 -8.74 -7.86
CA LEU A 45 10.47 -9.64 -8.89
C LEU A 45 10.71 -8.93 -10.23
N ASP A 46 10.00 -7.81 -10.47
CA ASP A 46 10.05 -7.07 -11.72
C ASP A 46 11.01 -5.85 -11.65
N ASP A 47 11.50 -5.54 -10.44
CA ASP A 47 12.31 -4.36 -10.17
C ASP A 47 13.43 -4.67 -9.15
N ASP A 48 14.68 -4.62 -9.63
CA ASP A 48 15.86 -4.92 -8.84
C ASP A 48 16.13 -3.88 -7.72
N GLU A 49 15.71 -2.64 -7.90
CA GLU A 49 15.84 -1.58 -6.88
C GLU A 49 14.85 -1.84 -5.74
N LEU A 50 13.60 -2.17 -6.07
CA LEU A 50 12.61 -2.57 -5.05
C LEU A 50 13.02 -3.85 -4.34
N ARG A 51 13.59 -4.82 -5.07
CA ARG A 51 14.13 -6.06 -4.48
C ARG A 51 15.24 -5.78 -3.50
N ALA A 52 16.20 -4.95 -3.86
CA ALA A 52 17.33 -4.61 -3.00
C ALA A 52 16.89 -3.86 -1.73
N ARG A 53 15.82 -3.07 -1.82
CA ARG A 53 15.30 -2.28 -0.69
C ARG A 53 14.36 -3.05 0.22
N TYR A 54 13.40 -3.78 -0.34
CA TYR A 54 12.20 -4.22 0.38
C TYR A 54 12.04 -5.74 0.44
N ALA A 55 12.95 -6.55 -0.10
CA ALA A 55 12.77 -8.02 -0.17
C ALA A 55 12.46 -8.70 1.19
N GLU A 56 12.98 -8.16 2.30
CA GLU A 56 12.75 -8.69 3.66
C GLU A 56 11.56 -8.02 4.37
N GLU A 57 11.00 -6.96 3.81
CA GLU A 57 9.97 -6.11 4.42
C GLU A 57 8.60 -6.25 3.75
N ILE A 58 8.52 -6.87 2.56
CA ILE A 58 7.25 -7.07 1.87
C ILE A 58 6.19 -7.76 2.75
N PRO A 59 4.91 -7.36 2.66
CA PRO A 59 4.39 -6.24 1.87
C PRO A 59 4.79 -4.88 2.43
N VAL A 60 5.10 -3.92 1.56
CA VAL A 60 5.38 -2.52 1.92
C VAL A 60 4.37 -1.60 1.25
N VAL A 61 3.77 -0.68 2.02
CA VAL A 61 2.89 0.36 1.52
C VAL A 61 3.63 1.70 1.52
N LEU A 62 3.66 2.34 0.35
CA LEU A 62 4.23 3.66 0.13
C LEU A 62 3.10 4.67 -0.12
N ILE A 63 3.20 5.85 0.48
CA ILE A 63 2.37 7.01 0.16
C ILE A 63 3.29 8.09 -0.37
N ASP A 64 3.08 8.51 -1.63
CA ASP A 64 3.93 9.46 -2.34
C ASP A 64 5.43 9.11 -2.21
N ASP A 65 5.76 7.84 -2.49
CA ASP A 65 7.11 7.24 -2.42
C ASP A 65 7.74 7.16 -1.02
N VAL A 66 7.00 7.49 0.04
CA VAL A 66 7.42 7.38 1.44
C VAL A 66 6.83 6.12 2.08
N VAL A 67 7.67 5.32 2.74
CA VAL A 67 7.23 4.12 3.47
C VAL A 67 6.27 4.50 4.58
N HIS A 68 5.03 4.05 4.45
CA HIS A 68 3.99 4.24 5.44
C HIS A 68 3.95 3.07 6.43
N ASN A 69 3.95 1.84 5.91
CA ASN A 69 3.84 0.62 6.70
C ASN A 69 4.40 -0.59 5.96
N TYR A 70 4.81 -1.64 6.68
CA TYR A 70 5.27 -2.90 6.12
C TYR A 70 4.90 -4.10 7.00
N TRP A 71 5.02 -5.33 6.48
CA TRP A 71 4.56 -6.61 7.07
C TRP A 71 3.06 -6.74 7.31
N ARG A 72 2.49 -5.95 8.22
CA ARG A 72 1.06 -5.97 8.56
C ARG A 72 0.45 -4.60 8.39
N ILE A 73 -0.41 -4.48 7.38
CA ILE A 73 -1.05 -3.20 7.06
C ILE A 73 -2.20 -2.97 8.03
N ASP A 74 -2.09 -1.90 8.83
CA ASP A 74 -3.15 -1.45 9.73
C ASP A 74 -4.14 -0.59 8.93
N PRO A 75 -5.41 -1.02 8.80
CA PRO A 75 -6.41 -0.29 8.01
C PRO A 75 -6.72 1.09 8.58
N VAL A 76 -6.73 1.24 9.90
CA VAL A 76 -7.08 2.49 10.58
C VAL A 76 -5.97 3.51 10.35
N ARG A 77 -4.71 3.11 10.56
CA ARG A 77 -3.56 3.98 10.34
C ARG A 77 -3.44 4.41 8.87
N LEU A 78 -3.66 3.48 7.93
CA LEU A 78 -3.65 3.78 6.51
C LEU A 78 -4.76 4.78 6.15
N LYS A 79 -5.98 4.54 6.61
CA LYS A 79 -7.12 5.44 6.37
C LYS A 79 -6.85 6.85 6.89
N THR A 80 -6.35 6.96 8.11
CA THR A 80 -6.00 8.27 8.70
C THR A 80 -4.93 8.99 7.87
N ALA A 81 -3.91 8.29 7.38
CA ALA A 81 -2.89 8.90 6.53
C ALA A 81 -3.45 9.37 5.19
N LEU A 82 -4.33 8.60 4.56
CA LEU A 82 -4.97 8.97 3.29
C LEU A 82 -5.89 10.19 3.44
N LEU A 83 -6.56 10.35 4.58
CA LEU A 83 -7.46 11.49 4.83
C LEU A 83 -6.74 12.76 5.34
N ALA A 84 -5.48 12.63 5.78
CA ALA A 84 -4.69 13.74 6.32
C ALA A 84 -3.87 14.48 5.26
N GLY A 85 -3.70 13.91 4.06
CA GLY A 85 -3.00 14.53 2.93
C GLY A 85 -3.94 15.38 2.08
#